data_AF-A0A8B6H7U2-F1
#
_entry.id   AF-A0A8B6H7U2-F1
#
_cell.length_a   1.000
_cell.length_b   1.000
_cell.length_c   1.000
_cell.angle_alpha   90.00
_cell.angle_beta   90.00
_cell.angle_gamma   90.00
#
_symmetry.space_group_name_H-M   'P 1'
#
loop_
_entity.id
_entity.type
_entity.pdbx_description
1 polymer ?
#
loop_
_entity_poly.entity_id
_entity_poly.type
_entity_poly.pdbx_seq_one_letter_code
_entity_poly.pdbx_strand_id
1 'polypeptide(L)'
;MWMERRMKKVKRGKDVTEMNPTQRIHHLERSIGFLKQQHQEVLRCLHEEIEALKKENKDLQFKIIMSQKNQQQSEKRSASTNSHKSRKEESRSRGGAGMDKEYSSNSLISQTIEITSSAGRSREERVDELKIIFLEEEIKELKHALREARNRNTYLTNLLEQAEDVKKKQSQKIETLQYQVTQGGGPLAEQLTSGNITLFNNPQRPPALSECEAVIRHLQHVNEQQKHELDSLKSDLRDVLYSHKWTPDAYLLAKAYIAEDDAKEQDKTLPKLTLKNPSRKL
;
A
#
# COMPACT_ATOMS: atom_id res chain seq x y z
N MET A 1 7.09 -12.71 6.33
CA MET A 1 6.25 -13.93 6.41
C MET A 1 6.56 -14.88 7.59
N TRP A 2 7.81 -15.04 8.05
CA TRP A 2 8.14 -15.97 9.15
C TRP A 2 7.85 -15.44 10.56
N MET A 3 7.99 -14.12 10.79
CA MET A 3 7.69 -13.51 12.10
C MET A 3 6.18 -13.37 12.38
N GLU A 4 5.39 -13.14 11.34
CA GLU A 4 3.94 -12.92 11.44
C GLU A 4 3.17 -14.21 11.81
N ARG A 5 3.72 -15.36 11.41
CA ARG A 5 3.22 -16.69 11.81
C ARG A 5 3.60 -17.03 13.26
N ARG A 6 4.63 -16.39 13.83
CA ARG A 6 5.11 -16.58 15.21
C ARG A 6 4.30 -15.75 16.21
N MET A 7 3.91 -14.52 15.85
CA MET A 7 3.03 -13.68 16.67
C MET A 7 1.62 -14.26 16.84
N LYS A 8 1.08 -15.00 15.84
CA LYS A 8 -0.24 -15.65 15.95
C LYS A 8 -0.30 -16.77 17.01
N LYS A 9 0.82 -17.33 17.47
CA LYS A 9 0.83 -18.34 18.56
C LYS A 9 0.73 -17.73 19.96
N VAL A 10 0.96 -16.42 20.13
CA VAL A 10 0.97 -15.77 21.45
C VAL A 10 -0.42 -15.27 21.88
N LYS A 11 -1.39 -15.18 20.97
CA LYS A 11 -2.75 -14.65 21.24
C LYS A 11 -3.81 -15.68 21.65
N ARG A 12 -3.44 -16.84 22.18
CA ARG A 12 -4.37 -17.76 22.86
C ARG A 12 -4.00 -17.90 24.34
N GLY A 13 -4.09 -16.79 25.07
CA GLY A 13 -4.11 -16.83 26.53
C GLY A 13 -5.47 -17.35 26.99
N LYS A 14 -5.61 -18.66 27.18
CA LYS A 14 -6.61 -19.17 28.14
C LYS A 14 -6.11 -18.76 29.53
N ASP A 15 -7.01 -18.20 30.32
CA ASP A 15 -6.68 -17.65 31.64
C ASP A 15 -6.00 -18.73 32.47
N VAL A 16 -4.72 -18.51 32.76
CA VAL A 16 -3.84 -19.55 33.30
C VAL A 16 -4.28 -19.91 34.74
N THR A 17 -5.11 -19.07 35.37
CA THR A 17 -5.71 -19.20 36.72
C THR A 17 -6.81 -20.25 36.81
N GLU A 18 -7.48 -20.63 35.71
CA GLU A 18 -8.48 -21.71 35.69
C GLU A 18 -7.87 -23.11 35.47
N MET A 19 -6.57 -23.20 35.20
CA MET A 19 -5.92 -24.49 34.93
C MET A 19 -5.58 -25.24 36.21
N ASN A 20 -5.85 -26.55 36.21
CA ASN A 20 -5.41 -27.46 37.26
C ASN A 20 -3.88 -27.32 37.49
N PRO A 21 -3.37 -27.36 38.73
CA PRO A 21 -1.96 -27.08 39.05
C PRO A 21 -0.95 -27.85 38.19
N THR A 22 -1.22 -29.12 37.86
CA THR A 22 -0.34 -29.94 37.00
C THR A 22 -0.30 -29.42 35.57
N GLN A 23 -1.44 -28.96 35.04
CA GLN A 23 -1.52 -28.37 33.70
C GLN A 23 -0.85 -26.99 33.64
N ARG A 24 -0.96 -26.20 34.72
CA ARG A 24 -0.27 -24.93 34.86
C ARG A 24 1.25 -25.12 34.86
N ILE A 25 1.76 -26.06 35.66
CA ILE A 25 3.19 -26.39 35.70
C ILE A 25 3.67 -26.77 34.30
N HIS A 26 2.96 -27.69 33.63
CA HIS A 26 3.35 -28.12 32.28
C HIS A 26 3.33 -26.98 31.24
N HIS A 27 2.32 -26.09 31.31
CA HIS A 27 2.26 -24.91 30.46
C HIS A 27 3.43 -23.95 30.70
N LEU A 28 3.76 -23.69 31.97
CA LEU A 28 4.87 -22.83 32.36
C LEU A 28 6.22 -23.43 31.95
N GLU A 29 6.44 -24.73 32.14
CA GLU A 29 7.64 -25.44 31.68
C GLU A 29 7.81 -25.30 30.16
N ARG A 30 6.72 -25.47 29.39
CA ARG A 30 6.75 -25.29 27.93
C ARG A 30 7.02 -23.84 27.53
N SER A 31 6.44 -22.88 28.26
CA SER A 31 6.66 -21.44 28.02
C SER A 31 8.11 -21.04 28.31
N ILE A 32 8.67 -21.51 29.43
CA ILE A 32 10.07 -21.29 29.80
C ILE A 32 10.99 -21.95 28.78
N GLY A 33 10.70 -23.18 28.34
CA GLY A 33 11.45 -23.85 27.29
C GLY A 33 11.45 -23.05 25.98
N PHE A 34 10.29 -22.55 25.57
CA PHE A 34 10.18 -21.69 24.39
C PHE A 34 10.95 -20.39 24.53
N LEU A 35 10.89 -19.75 25.71
CA LEU A 35 11.59 -18.50 25.97
C LEU A 35 13.12 -18.69 25.97
N LYS A 36 13.61 -19.78 26.58
CA LYS A 36 15.03 -20.15 26.53
C LYS A 36 15.51 -20.40 25.11
N GLN A 37 14.73 -21.15 24.32
CA GLN A 37 15.05 -21.39 22.91
C GLN A 37 15.06 -20.08 22.11
N GLN A 38 14.15 -19.16 22.40
CA GLN A 38 14.14 -17.85 21.76
C GLN A 38 15.34 -17.00 22.09
N HIS A 39 15.73 -16.97 23.37
CA HIS A 39 16.90 -16.25 23.80
C HIS A 39 18.18 -16.78 23.14
N GLN A 40 18.33 -18.11 23.09
CA GLN A 40 19.46 -18.77 22.42
C GLN A 40 19.53 -18.39 20.93
N GLU A 41 18.38 -18.36 20.25
CA GLU A 41 18.32 -18.01 18.84
C GLU A 41 18.69 -16.54 18.58
N VAL A 42 18.22 -15.61 19.41
CA VAL A 42 18.59 -14.19 19.28
C VAL A 42 20.08 -14.00 19.53
N LEU A 43 20.64 -14.63 20.56
CA LEU A 43 22.09 -14.58 20.81
C LEU A 43 22.89 -15.12 19.63
N ARG A 44 22.46 -16.24 19.04
CA ARG A 44 23.09 -16.81 17.83
C ARG A 44 23.09 -15.80 16.68
N CYS A 45 21.95 -15.19 16.37
CA CYS A 45 21.85 -14.17 15.33
C CYS A 45 22.74 -12.95 15.60
N LEU A 46 22.80 -12.47 16.84
CA LEU A 46 23.66 -11.34 17.20
C LEU A 46 25.14 -11.68 17.07
N HIS A 47 25.56 -12.89 17.47
CA HIS A 47 26.93 -13.34 17.29
C HIS A 47 27.31 -13.44 15.80
N GLU A 48 26.39 -13.93 14.96
CA GLU A 48 26.59 -13.97 13.51
C GLU A 48 26.76 -12.58 12.91
N GLU A 49 25.93 -11.62 13.32
CA GLU A 49 26.02 -10.23 12.87
C GLU A 49 27.35 -9.57 13.27
N ILE A 50 27.79 -9.78 14.52
CA ILE A 50 29.09 -9.27 15.00
C ILE A 50 30.23 -9.84 14.15
N GLU A 51 30.22 -11.13 13.83
CA GLU A 51 31.28 -11.73 13.02
C GLU A 51 31.24 -11.26 11.56
N ALA A 52 30.04 -11.05 11.00
CA ALA A 52 29.88 -10.44 9.66
C ALA A 52 30.49 -9.04 9.61
N LEU A 53 30.14 -8.17 10.57
CA LEU A 53 30.66 -6.81 10.66
C LEU A 53 32.17 -6.79 10.92
N LYS A 54 32.70 -7.72 11.73
CA LYS A 54 34.16 -7.86 11.92
C LYS A 54 34.87 -8.25 10.63
N LYS A 55 34.27 -9.13 9.82
CA LYS A 55 34.82 -9.53 8.52
C LYS A 55 34.80 -8.35 7.54
N GLU A 56 33.70 -7.61 7.47
CA GLU A 56 33.59 -6.42 6.62
C GLU A 56 34.60 -5.34 7.04
N ASN A 57 34.72 -5.04 8.33
CA ASN A 57 35.73 -4.11 8.83
C ASN A 57 37.16 -4.53 8.46
N LYS A 58 37.48 -5.83 8.51
CA LYS A 58 38.79 -6.34 8.06
C LYS A 58 38.99 -6.15 6.55
N ASP A 59 37.97 -6.41 5.74
CA ASP A 59 38.04 -6.22 4.28
C ASP A 59 38.19 -4.75 3.89
N LEU A 60 37.45 -3.86 4.57
CA LEU A 60 37.57 -2.42 4.40
C LEU A 60 38.97 -1.93 4.77
N GLN A 61 39.53 -2.38 5.91
CA GLN A 61 40.90 -2.04 6.27
C GLN A 61 41.91 -2.56 5.24
N PHE A 62 41.74 -3.79 4.75
CA PHE A 62 42.60 -4.33 3.69
C PHE A 62 42.53 -3.47 2.43
N LYS A 63 41.32 -3.08 2.00
CA LYS A 63 41.11 -2.23 0.83
C LYS A 63 41.77 -0.85 0.99
N ILE A 64 41.64 -0.22 2.16
CA ILE A 64 42.30 1.07 2.48
C ILE A 64 43.83 0.94 2.39
N ILE A 65 44.39 -0.10 3.01
CA ILE A 65 45.84 -0.35 3.00
C ILE A 65 46.34 -0.61 1.58
N MET A 66 45.60 -1.38 0.78
CA MET A 66 45.96 -1.68 -0.61
C MET A 66 45.86 -0.45 -1.51
N SER A 67 44.83 0.39 -1.35
CA SER A 67 44.73 1.66 -2.09
C SER A 67 45.86 2.63 -1.72
N GLN A 68 46.22 2.71 -0.43
CA GLN A 68 47.30 3.57 0.06
C GLN A 68 48.66 3.11 -0.46
N LYS A 69 48.93 1.80 -0.48
CA LYS A 69 50.17 1.22 -1.01
C LYS A 69 50.29 1.38 -2.53
N ASN A 70 49.20 1.24 -3.28
CA ASN A 70 49.20 1.45 -4.74
C ASN A 70 49.46 2.91 -5.11
N GLN A 71 48.93 3.88 -4.34
CA GLN A 71 49.19 5.31 -4.58
C GLN A 71 50.66 5.71 -4.31
N GLN A 72 51.28 5.19 -3.24
CA GLN A 72 52.71 5.42 -2.97
C GLN A 72 53.63 4.84 -4.06
N GLN A 73 53.19 3.78 -4.75
CA GLN A 73 53.95 3.15 -5.82
C GLN A 73 53.74 3.85 -7.19
N SER A 74 52.60 4.51 -7.41
CA SER A 74 52.38 5.38 -8.57
C SER A 74 53.11 6.72 -8.47
N GLU A 75 53.23 7.30 -7.27
CA GLU A 75 53.98 8.55 -7.05
C GLU A 75 55.50 8.36 -7.25
N LYS A 76 56.05 7.21 -6.83
CA LYS A 76 57.47 6.88 -7.09
C LYS A 76 57.79 6.63 -8.58
N ARG A 77 56.81 6.24 -9.40
CA ARG A 77 56.99 6.00 -10.85
C ARG A 77 56.72 7.23 -11.71
N SER A 78 56.03 8.24 -11.19
CA SER A 78 55.70 9.49 -11.90
C SER A 78 56.71 10.61 -11.67
N ALA A 79 57.61 10.48 -10.70
CA ALA A 79 58.73 11.42 -10.51
C ALA A 79 59.86 11.31 -11.57
N SER A 80 59.86 10.29 -12.45
CA SER A 80 60.95 10.08 -13.41
C SER A 80 60.66 10.50 -14.86
N THR A 81 59.50 11.07 -15.18
CA THR A 81 59.22 11.55 -16.55
C THR A 81 58.36 12.79 -16.55
N ASN A 82 58.98 13.98 -16.55
CA ASN A 82 58.29 15.19 -16.96
C ASN A 82 59.20 16.09 -17.80
N SER A 83 58.98 16.11 -19.11
CA SER A 83 59.39 17.21 -19.97
C SER A 83 58.43 17.35 -21.17
N HIS A 84 57.93 18.58 -21.34
CA HIS A 84 57.18 19.13 -22.49
C HIS A 84 55.76 18.58 -22.70
N LYS A 85 54.71 19.35 -23.01
CA LYS A 85 54.62 20.53 -23.90
C LYS A 85 53.23 21.18 -23.78
N SER A 86 53.18 22.51 -23.92
CA SER A 86 51.98 23.36 -24.04
C SER A 86 51.13 23.08 -25.30
N ARG A 87 49.85 23.53 -25.35
CA ARG A 87 49.23 24.41 -26.39
C ARG A 87 47.67 24.38 -26.46
N LYS A 88 47.06 25.55 -26.16
CA LYS A 88 46.03 26.40 -26.84
C LYS A 88 44.80 25.86 -27.63
N GLU A 89 43.76 26.73 -27.63
CA GLU A 89 42.52 26.89 -28.48
C GLU A 89 41.22 26.28 -27.91
N GLU A 90 40.06 26.95 -27.71
CA GLU A 90 39.27 28.08 -28.30
C GLU A 90 37.97 27.62 -29.01
N SER A 91 36.83 28.15 -28.53
CA SER A 91 35.54 28.50 -29.19
C SER A 91 34.28 27.57 -29.20
N ARG A 92 33.26 28.06 -28.45
CA ARG A 92 31.80 28.24 -28.70
C ARG A 92 30.94 27.19 -29.45
N SER A 93 29.94 26.60 -28.77
CA SER A 93 28.48 26.93 -28.90
C SER A 93 27.51 25.81 -28.47
N ARG A 94 26.45 26.24 -27.74
CA ARG A 94 25.05 25.76 -27.69
C ARG A 94 24.73 24.33 -27.19
N GLY A 95 24.09 24.30 -26.03
CA GLY A 95 22.77 23.67 -25.87
C GLY A 95 22.73 22.28 -25.22
N GLY A 96 22.18 22.23 -24.00
CA GLY A 96 21.60 21.02 -23.41
C GLY A 96 22.55 20.18 -22.55
N ALA A 97 22.08 19.82 -21.35
CA ALA A 97 22.71 18.92 -20.37
C ALA A 97 23.84 19.51 -19.50
N GLY A 98 23.45 20.37 -18.55
CA GLY A 98 24.15 20.50 -17.25
C GLY A 98 23.17 20.04 -16.16
N MET A 99 23.50 19.26 -15.14
CA MET A 99 24.78 19.00 -14.49
C MET A 99 24.71 17.61 -13.83
N ASP A 100 25.08 16.55 -14.54
CA ASP A 100 25.22 15.20 -13.95
C ASP A 100 26.69 14.86 -13.65
N LYS A 101 27.54 15.88 -13.42
CA LYS A 101 29.00 15.69 -13.30
C LYS A 101 29.61 16.00 -11.93
N GLU A 102 28.78 16.16 -10.89
CA GLU A 102 29.24 16.48 -9.53
C GLU A 102 28.90 15.40 -8.48
N TYR A 103 28.45 14.22 -8.91
CA TYR A 103 28.20 13.05 -8.04
C TYR A 103 29.29 12.00 -8.20
N SER A 104 30.54 12.41 -8.06
CA SER A 104 31.65 11.46 -7.99
C SER A 104 32.24 11.52 -6.59
N SER A 105 32.13 10.42 -5.83
CA SER A 105 32.89 10.20 -4.58
C SER A 105 34.40 10.41 -4.77
N ASN A 106 34.86 10.39 -6.03
CA ASN A 106 36.22 10.78 -6.43
C ASN A 106 36.54 12.26 -6.10
N SER A 107 35.55 13.16 -6.07
CA SER A 107 35.74 14.59 -5.75
C SER A 107 36.08 14.80 -4.28
N LEU A 108 35.39 14.10 -3.36
CA LEU A 108 35.66 14.13 -1.93
C LEU A 108 37.04 13.54 -1.61
N ILE A 109 37.39 12.46 -2.30
CA ILE A 109 38.70 11.82 -2.16
C ILE A 109 39.80 12.79 -2.62
N SER A 110 39.64 13.46 -3.77
CA SER A 110 40.60 14.46 -4.26
C SER A 110 40.75 15.65 -3.29
N GLN A 111 39.65 16.19 -2.78
CA GLN A 111 39.67 17.34 -1.87
C GLN A 111 40.26 17.00 -0.49
N THR A 112 40.01 15.78 0.00
CA THR A 112 40.63 15.25 1.23
C THR A 112 42.15 15.06 1.05
N ILE A 113 42.59 14.61 -0.13
CA ILE A 113 44.01 14.40 -0.45
C ILE A 113 44.78 15.73 -0.49
N GLU A 114 44.21 16.77 -1.09
CA GLU A 114 44.82 18.11 -1.15
C GLU A 114 45.05 18.72 0.24
N ILE A 115 44.12 18.50 1.19
CA ILE A 115 44.23 18.99 2.57
C ILE A 115 45.35 18.28 3.33
N THR A 116 45.48 16.95 3.14
CA THR A 116 46.56 16.17 3.77
C THR A 116 47.96 16.48 3.21
N SER A 117 48.02 17.01 1.98
CA SER A 117 49.26 17.34 1.27
C SER A 117 49.78 18.77 1.54
N SER A 118 48.98 19.61 2.24
CA SER A 118 49.35 21.00 2.57
C SER A 118 50.43 21.08 3.66
N ALA A 119 51.69 21.11 3.24
CA ALA A 119 52.84 21.29 4.12
C ALA A 119 52.85 22.73 4.68
N GLY A 120 52.50 22.88 5.97
CA GLY A 120 52.57 24.17 6.69
C GLY A 120 51.42 24.45 7.66
N ARG A 121 50.34 23.66 7.63
CA ARG A 121 49.15 23.90 8.46
C ARG A 121 49.18 23.22 9.82
N SER A 122 48.50 23.81 10.79
CA SER A 122 48.29 23.21 12.12
C SER A 122 47.47 21.92 12.01
N ARG A 123 47.70 20.97 12.91
CA ARG A 123 46.90 19.73 12.98
C ARG A 123 45.43 20.02 13.27
N GLU A 124 45.16 21.01 14.11
CA GLU A 124 43.80 21.48 14.44
C GLU A 124 43.07 21.99 13.17
N GLU A 125 43.75 22.81 12.37
CA GLU A 125 43.19 23.42 11.15
C GLU A 125 42.80 22.36 10.12
N ARG A 126 43.60 21.30 9.96
CA ARG A 126 43.25 20.16 9.09
C ARG A 126 42.03 19.39 9.57
N VAL A 127 41.86 19.25 10.89
CA VAL A 127 40.71 18.53 11.47
C VAL A 127 39.43 19.35 11.28
N ASP A 128 39.50 20.67 11.45
CA ASP A 128 38.34 21.53 11.27
C ASP A 128 37.92 21.64 9.79
N GLU A 129 38.86 21.66 8.85
CA GLU A 129 38.56 21.59 7.41
C GLU A 129 37.91 20.26 6.99
N LEU A 130 38.36 19.13 7.56
CA LEU A 130 37.71 17.84 7.33
C LEU A 130 36.28 17.82 7.88
N LYS A 131 36.06 18.37 9.09
CA LYS A 131 34.70 18.50 9.65
C LYS A 131 33.82 19.35 8.74
N ILE A 132 34.34 20.46 8.20
CA ILE A 132 33.61 21.31 7.26
C ILE A 132 33.19 20.50 6.03
N ILE A 133 34.09 19.72 5.43
CA ILE A 133 33.77 18.89 4.25
C ILE A 133 32.71 17.83 4.56
N PHE A 134 32.82 17.15 5.70
CA PHE A 134 31.81 16.15 6.10
C PHE A 134 30.44 16.78 6.32
N LEU A 135 30.39 17.94 6.99
CA LEU A 135 29.15 18.68 7.22
C LEU A 135 28.57 19.23 5.91
N GLU A 136 29.41 19.70 4.98
CA GLU A 136 28.99 20.16 3.66
C GLU A 136 28.36 19.03 2.83
N GLU A 137 28.94 17.84 2.86
CA GLU A 137 28.38 16.67 2.18
C GLU A 137 27.09 16.18 2.84
N GLU A 138 27.02 16.18 4.18
CA GLU A 138 25.78 15.85 4.91
C GLU A 138 24.67 16.85 4.59
N ILE A 139 24.98 18.15 4.56
CA ILE A 139 24.04 19.19 4.13
C ILE A 139 23.60 18.97 2.68
N LYS A 140 24.50 18.54 1.80
CA LYS A 140 24.21 18.24 0.39
C LYS A 140 23.28 17.04 0.25
N GLU A 141 23.52 15.97 1.01
CA GLU A 141 22.67 14.77 1.06
C GLU A 141 21.28 15.09 1.62
N LEU A 142 21.20 15.83 2.73
CA LEU A 142 19.94 16.27 3.33
C LEU A 142 19.15 17.17 2.35
N LYS A 143 19.82 18.06 1.61
CA LYS A 143 19.17 18.87 0.55
C LYS A 143 18.64 18.01 -0.58
N HIS A 144 19.33 16.93 -0.94
CA HIS A 144 18.84 15.98 -1.94
C HIS A 144 17.62 15.22 -1.43
N ALA A 145 17.69 14.62 -0.24
CA ALA A 145 16.59 13.90 0.39
C ALA A 145 15.35 14.81 0.55
N LEU A 146 15.54 16.07 0.92
CA LEU A 146 14.44 17.05 1.03
C LEU A 146 13.79 17.35 -0.32
N ARG A 147 14.57 17.49 -1.40
CA ARG A 147 14.03 17.68 -2.76
C ARG A 147 13.23 16.46 -3.21
N GLU A 148 13.76 15.27 -2.97
CA GLU A 148 13.08 14.03 -3.34
C GLU A 148 11.79 13.84 -2.53
N ALA A 149 11.80 14.13 -1.24
CA ALA A 149 10.61 14.13 -0.38
C ALA A 149 9.58 15.16 -0.85
N ARG A 150 9.99 16.37 -1.24
CA ARG A 150 9.11 17.38 -1.85
C ARG A 150 8.47 16.86 -3.14
N ASN A 151 9.25 16.25 -4.03
CA ASN A 151 8.74 15.70 -5.28
C ASN A 151 7.71 14.58 -5.03
N ARG A 152 7.99 13.68 -4.06
CA ARG A 152 7.02 12.66 -3.63
C ARG A 152 5.74 13.29 -3.09
N ASN A 153 5.84 14.31 -2.25
CA ASN A 153 4.67 15.00 -1.72
C ASN A 153 3.86 15.67 -2.84
N THR A 154 4.50 16.34 -3.80
CA THR A 154 3.81 16.91 -4.97
C THR A 154 3.05 15.83 -5.74
N TYR A 155 3.67 14.67 -5.96
CA TYR A 155 3.01 13.55 -6.64
C TYR A 155 1.79 13.03 -5.86
N LEU A 156 1.91 12.88 -4.54
CA LEU A 156 0.80 12.46 -3.68
C LEU A 156 -0.34 13.49 -3.66
N THR A 157 -0.02 14.78 -3.62
CA THR A 157 -1.01 15.86 -3.73
C THR A 157 -1.79 15.76 -5.03
N ASN A 158 -1.12 15.59 -6.17
CA ASN A 158 -1.78 15.44 -7.46
C ASN A 158 -2.69 14.19 -7.51
N LEU A 159 -2.27 13.09 -6.85
CA LEU A 159 -3.07 11.87 -6.79
C LEU A 159 -4.32 12.05 -5.91
N LEU A 160 -4.20 12.79 -4.80
CA LEU A 160 -5.34 13.16 -3.95
C LEU A 160 -6.32 14.08 -4.70
N GLU A 161 -5.82 15.09 -5.40
CA GLU A 161 -6.65 15.98 -6.22
C GLU A 161 -7.44 15.19 -7.28
N GLN A 162 -6.79 14.26 -7.96
CA GLN A 162 -7.46 13.38 -8.92
C GLN A 162 -8.56 12.52 -8.26
N ALA A 163 -8.30 12.01 -7.05
CA ALA A 163 -9.30 11.23 -6.31
C ALA A 163 -10.49 12.11 -5.86
N GLU A 164 -10.24 13.35 -5.44
CA GLU A 164 -11.29 14.31 -5.08
C GLU A 164 -12.13 14.71 -6.29
N ASP A 165 -11.52 14.91 -7.46
CA ASP A 165 -12.23 15.20 -8.70
C ASP A 165 -13.16 14.05 -9.12
N VAL A 166 -12.69 12.81 -9.00
CA VAL A 166 -13.53 11.62 -9.26
C VAL A 166 -14.69 11.57 -8.28
N LYS A 167 -14.43 11.79 -6.99
CA LYS A 167 -15.47 11.83 -5.95
C LYS A 167 -16.49 12.95 -6.20
N LYS A 168 -16.05 14.13 -6.62
CA LYS A 168 -16.92 15.27 -6.93
C LYS A 168 -17.82 14.98 -8.13
N LYS A 169 -17.27 14.37 -9.19
CA LYS A 169 -18.05 13.91 -10.36
C LYS A 169 -19.07 12.84 -9.98
N GLN A 170 -18.70 11.88 -9.13
CA GLN A 170 -19.64 10.89 -8.61
C GLN A 170 -20.74 11.54 -7.76
N SER A 171 -20.40 12.48 -6.88
CA SER A 171 -21.36 13.22 -6.07
C SER A 171 -22.34 14.01 -6.92
N GLN A 172 -21.85 14.71 -7.96
CA GLN A 172 -22.70 15.42 -8.92
C GLN A 172 -23.62 14.47 -9.69
N LYS A 173 -23.14 13.27 -10.05
CA LYS A 173 -23.98 12.25 -10.71
C LYS A 173 -25.07 11.74 -9.78
N ILE A 174 -24.77 11.52 -8.51
CA ILE A 174 -25.75 11.14 -7.48
C ILE A 174 -26.79 12.25 -7.28
N GLU A 175 -26.35 13.50 -7.17
CA GLU A 175 -27.23 14.67 -7.00
C GLU A 175 -28.14 14.86 -8.23
N THR A 176 -27.61 14.65 -9.43
CA THR A 176 -28.39 14.68 -10.67
C THR A 176 -29.42 13.55 -10.72
N LEU A 177 -29.05 12.34 -10.28
CA LEU A 177 -29.99 11.21 -10.19
C LEU A 177 -31.06 11.46 -9.12
N GLN A 178 -30.70 12.01 -7.96
CA GLN A 178 -31.66 12.41 -6.93
C GLN A 178 -32.64 13.46 -7.46
N TYR A 179 -32.15 14.49 -8.17
CA TYR A 179 -33.00 15.51 -8.78
C TYR A 179 -33.98 14.91 -9.81
N GLN A 180 -33.52 13.97 -10.64
CA GLN A 180 -34.37 13.24 -11.59
C GLN A 180 -35.41 12.35 -10.89
N VAL A 181 -35.07 11.73 -9.76
CA VAL A 181 -36.03 10.98 -8.92
C VAL A 181 -37.11 11.91 -8.36
N THR A 182 -36.74 13.08 -7.85
CA THR A 182 -37.71 14.09 -7.35
C THR A 182 -38.56 14.74 -8.45
N GLN A 183 -38.03 14.89 -9.67
CA GLN A 183 -38.78 15.48 -10.80
C GLN A 183 -39.64 14.44 -11.57
N GLY A 184 -39.21 13.18 -11.59
CA GLY A 184 -39.91 12.09 -12.30
C GLY A 184 -40.95 11.34 -11.49
N GLY A 185 -40.89 11.44 -10.15
CA GLY A 185 -41.86 10.87 -9.24
C GLY A 185 -42.56 11.96 -8.46
N GLY A 186 -43.79 12.32 -8.83
CA GLY A 186 -44.63 13.18 -8.01
C GLY A 186 -44.77 12.64 -6.56
N PRO A 187 -45.39 13.40 -5.64
CA PRO A 187 -45.41 13.12 -4.19
C PRO A 187 -45.84 11.69 -3.77
N LEU A 188 -46.49 10.95 -4.67
CA LEU A 188 -46.84 9.53 -4.51
C LEU A 188 -45.63 8.57 -4.55
N ALA A 189 -44.57 8.86 -5.31
CA ALA A 189 -43.38 8.01 -5.44
C ALA A 189 -42.45 8.11 -4.21
N GLU A 190 -42.38 9.30 -3.60
CA GLU A 190 -41.64 9.58 -2.36
C GLU A 190 -42.29 8.90 -1.14
N GLN A 191 -43.62 8.76 -1.16
CA GLN A 191 -44.39 8.03 -0.15
C GLN A 191 -44.15 6.51 -0.21
N LEU A 192 -43.99 5.95 -1.40
CA LEU A 192 -43.72 4.52 -1.61
C LEU A 192 -42.28 4.13 -1.25
N THR A 193 -41.29 4.98 -1.56
CA THR A 193 -39.88 4.75 -1.20
C THR A 193 -39.62 4.91 0.31
N SER A 194 -40.41 5.73 1.00
CA SER A 194 -40.34 5.91 2.46
C SER A 194 -41.02 4.79 3.27
N GLY A 195 -41.53 3.74 2.62
CA GLY A 195 -42.20 2.62 3.29
C GLY A 195 -43.61 2.94 3.82
N ASN A 196 -44.14 4.14 3.57
CA ASN A 196 -45.49 4.54 3.97
C ASN A 196 -46.49 4.21 2.86
N ILE A 197 -46.81 2.92 2.72
CA ILE A 197 -47.90 2.49 1.84
C ILE A 197 -49.24 2.64 2.57
N THR A 198 -49.65 3.87 2.85
CA THR A 198 -51.01 4.19 3.34
C THR A 198 -52.10 3.90 2.31
N LEU A 199 -51.74 3.56 1.06
CA LEU A 199 -52.67 3.29 -0.04
C LEU A 199 -53.52 2.03 0.17
N PHE A 200 -53.00 1.01 0.86
CA PHE A 200 -53.75 -0.23 1.15
C PHE A 200 -54.42 -0.23 2.53
N ASN A 201 -54.21 0.82 3.33
CA ASN A 201 -54.71 0.89 4.71
C ASN A 201 -56.05 1.65 4.83
N ASN A 202 -56.63 2.12 3.72
CA ASN A 202 -57.90 2.83 3.73
C ASN A 202 -59.05 1.91 3.29
N PRO A 203 -59.90 1.42 4.21
CA PRO A 203 -60.98 0.47 3.91
C PRO A 203 -62.13 1.06 3.07
N GLN A 204 -62.10 2.36 2.74
CA GLN A 204 -63.20 3.05 2.04
C GLN A 204 -63.04 3.18 0.52
N ARG A 205 -61.87 2.90 -0.07
CA ARG A 205 -61.70 3.02 -1.53
C ARG A 205 -60.78 1.91 -2.03
N PRO A 206 -61.27 0.99 -2.90
CA PRO A 206 -60.36 0.09 -3.60
C PRO A 206 -59.39 0.94 -4.43
N PRO A 207 -58.07 0.67 -4.37
CA PRO A 207 -57.08 1.43 -5.13
C PRO A 207 -57.44 1.38 -6.62
N ALA A 208 -57.38 2.52 -7.28
CA ALA A 208 -57.74 2.60 -8.68
C ALA A 208 -56.78 1.72 -9.50
N LEU A 209 -57.27 1.07 -10.57
CA LEU A 209 -56.45 0.15 -11.37
C LEU A 209 -55.16 0.81 -11.88
N SER A 210 -55.23 2.11 -12.19
CA SER A 210 -54.09 2.95 -12.58
C SER A 210 -53.06 3.16 -11.45
N GLU A 211 -53.51 3.22 -10.19
CA GLU A 211 -52.63 3.34 -9.02
C GLU A 211 -51.92 2.01 -8.77
N CYS A 212 -52.64 0.88 -8.88
CA CYS A 212 -52.04 -0.45 -8.84
C CYS A 212 -51.00 -0.64 -9.95
N GLU A 213 -51.32 -0.22 -11.18
CA GLU A 213 -50.38 -0.29 -12.30
C GLU A 213 -49.13 0.55 -12.06
N ALA A 214 -49.27 1.76 -11.52
CA ALA A 214 -48.15 2.62 -11.18
C ALA A 214 -47.26 2.02 -10.07
N VAL A 215 -47.87 1.43 -9.05
CA VAL A 215 -47.14 0.72 -7.97
C VAL A 215 -46.43 -0.50 -8.51
N ILE A 216 -47.07 -1.29 -9.37
CA ILE A 216 -46.45 -2.47 -9.99
C ILE A 216 -45.25 -2.05 -10.85
N ARG A 217 -45.39 -1.02 -11.69
CA ARG A 217 -44.28 -0.52 -12.51
C ARG A 217 -43.13 0.03 -11.65
N HIS A 218 -43.45 0.74 -10.58
CA HIS A 218 -42.45 1.25 -9.65
C HIS A 218 -41.71 0.11 -8.93
N LEU A 219 -42.43 -0.87 -8.37
CA LEU A 219 -41.85 -2.02 -7.70
C LEU A 219 -41.05 -2.91 -8.65
N GLN A 220 -41.50 -3.07 -9.90
CA GLN A 220 -40.74 -3.76 -10.95
C GLN A 220 -39.41 -3.05 -11.21
N HIS A 221 -39.44 -1.73 -11.38
CA HIS A 221 -38.23 -0.93 -11.59
C HIS A 221 -37.26 -1.03 -10.41
N VAL A 222 -37.77 -0.88 -9.17
CA VAL A 222 -36.95 -1.01 -7.95
C VAL A 222 -36.37 -2.43 -7.82
N ASN A 223 -37.16 -3.47 -8.10
CA ASN A 223 -36.67 -4.85 -8.09
C ASN A 223 -35.59 -5.10 -9.15
N GLU A 224 -35.74 -4.55 -10.35
CA GLU A 224 -34.72 -4.65 -11.40
C GLU A 224 -33.43 -3.95 -10.97
N GLN A 225 -33.54 -2.76 -10.38
CA GLN A 225 -32.38 -2.04 -9.86
C GLN A 225 -31.69 -2.81 -8.72
N GLN A 226 -32.45 -3.30 -7.74
CA GLN A 226 -31.92 -4.12 -6.64
C GLN A 226 -31.27 -5.40 -7.13
N LYS A 227 -31.84 -6.04 -8.16
CA LYS A 227 -31.26 -7.21 -8.81
C LYS A 227 -29.90 -6.85 -9.45
N HIS A 228 -29.81 -5.73 -10.16
CA HIS A 228 -28.55 -5.28 -10.74
C HIS A 228 -27.49 -4.95 -9.68
N GLU A 229 -27.87 -4.30 -8.58
CA GLU A 229 -26.95 -4.02 -7.46
C GLU A 229 -26.45 -5.32 -6.81
N LEU A 230 -27.33 -6.30 -6.60
CA LEU A 230 -26.95 -7.62 -6.11
C LEU A 230 -25.98 -8.32 -7.05
N ASP A 231 -26.24 -8.29 -8.36
CA ASP A 231 -25.36 -8.92 -9.35
C ASP A 231 -23.97 -8.25 -9.38
N SER A 232 -23.90 -6.92 -9.24
CA SER A 232 -22.63 -6.18 -9.13
C SER A 232 -21.87 -6.56 -7.85
N LEU A 233 -22.52 -6.54 -6.69
CA LEU A 233 -21.92 -6.91 -5.40
C LEU A 233 -21.40 -8.35 -5.40
N LYS A 234 -22.09 -9.26 -6.11
CA LYS A 234 -21.63 -10.64 -6.30
C LYS A 234 -20.37 -10.72 -7.14
N SER A 235 -20.29 -9.93 -8.23
CA SER A 235 -19.07 -9.88 -9.05
C SER A 235 -17.89 -9.39 -8.21
N ASP A 236 -18.08 -8.30 -7.46
CA ASP A 236 -17.06 -7.77 -6.57
C ASP A 236 -16.64 -8.78 -5.50
N LEU A 237 -17.60 -9.50 -4.91
CA LEU A 237 -17.32 -10.55 -3.92
C LEU A 237 -16.56 -11.71 -4.56
N ARG A 238 -16.91 -12.13 -5.78
CA ARG A 238 -16.16 -13.14 -6.55
C ARG A 238 -14.72 -12.68 -6.80
N ASP A 239 -14.53 -11.46 -7.29
CA ASP A 239 -13.21 -10.89 -7.58
C ASP A 239 -12.34 -10.81 -6.32
N VAL A 240 -12.94 -10.40 -5.20
CA VAL A 240 -12.26 -10.31 -3.92
C VAL A 240 -11.98 -11.70 -3.32
N LEU A 241 -12.82 -12.71 -3.57
CA LEU A 241 -12.54 -14.10 -3.16
C LEU A 241 -11.37 -14.73 -3.89
N TYR A 242 -11.12 -14.34 -5.15
CA TYR A 242 -9.92 -14.76 -5.87
C TYR A 242 -8.66 -14.03 -5.38
N SER A 243 -8.80 -12.99 -4.55
CA SER A 243 -7.67 -12.37 -3.86
C SER A 243 -7.23 -13.22 -2.66
N HIS A 244 -5.94 -13.60 -2.63
CA HIS A 244 -5.38 -14.61 -1.72
C HIS A 244 -5.23 -14.17 -0.23
N LYS A 245 -6.06 -13.25 0.25
CA LYS A 245 -5.91 -12.57 1.54
C LYS A 245 -6.96 -12.95 2.60
N TRP A 246 -7.82 -13.91 2.32
CA TRP A 246 -8.93 -14.26 3.20
C TRP A 246 -8.55 -15.29 4.28
N THR A 247 -9.12 -15.12 5.48
CA THR A 247 -9.13 -16.18 6.49
C THR A 247 -10.01 -17.33 6.01
N PRO A 248 -9.65 -18.61 6.28
CA PRO A 248 -10.38 -19.77 5.77
C PRO A 248 -11.90 -19.76 6.07
N ASP A 249 -12.28 -19.25 7.24
CA ASP A 249 -13.68 -19.14 7.68
C ASP A 249 -14.47 -18.13 6.83
N ALA A 250 -13.91 -16.94 6.62
CA ALA A 250 -14.51 -15.91 5.76
C ALA A 250 -14.63 -16.35 4.29
N TYR A 251 -13.65 -17.12 3.79
CA TYR A 251 -13.71 -17.71 2.44
C TYR A 251 -14.85 -18.74 2.32
N LEU A 252 -15.02 -19.62 3.32
CA LEU A 252 -16.08 -20.61 3.32
C LEU A 252 -17.46 -19.96 3.37
N LEU A 253 -17.65 -18.94 4.21
CA LEU A 253 -18.91 -18.21 4.32
C LEU A 253 -19.26 -17.52 2.99
N ALA A 254 -18.32 -16.76 2.43
CA ALA A 254 -18.54 -16.06 1.16
C ALA A 254 -18.77 -17.04 -0.02
N LYS A 255 -18.08 -18.19 -0.02
CA LYS A 255 -18.32 -19.25 -1.00
C LYS A 255 -19.71 -19.87 -0.87
N ALA A 256 -20.22 -20.06 0.35
CA ALA A 256 -21.56 -20.59 0.58
C ALA A 256 -22.65 -19.64 0.04
N TYR A 257 -22.53 -18.33 0.29
CA TYR A 257 -23.45 -17.33 -0.25
C TYR A 257 -23.49 -17.30 -1.78
N ILE A 258 -22.35 -17.49 -2.44
CA ILE A 258 -22.29 -17.58 -3.91
C ILE A 258 -22.94 -18.88 -4.41
N ALA A 259 -22.68 -20.01 -3.74
CA ALA A 259 -23.19 -21.31 -4.16
C ALA A 259 -24.72 -21.46 -3.94
N GLU A 260 -25.28 -20.89 -2.87
CA GLU A 260 -26.73 -20.89 -2.62
C GLU A 260 -27.49 -20.07 -3.66
N ASP A 261 -26.87 -19.02 -4.22
CA ASP A 261 -27.50 -18.17 -5.22
C ASP A 261 -27.48 -18.75 -6.63
N ASP A 262 -26.41 -19.46 -7.02
CA ASP A 262 -26.37 -20.19 -8.30
C ASP A 262 -27.47 -21.28 -8.37
N ALA A 263 -27.82 -21.87 -7.22
CA ALA A 263 -28.94 -22.81 -7.09
C ALA A 263 -30.32 -22.11 -7.20
N LYS A 264 -30.47 -20.90 -6.65
CA LYS A 264 -31.73 -20.13 -6.70
C LYS A 264 -31.99 -19.47 -8.06
N GLU A 265 -30.97 -19.24 -8.89
CA GLU A 265 -31.18 -18.79 -10.28
C GLU A 265 -31.97 -19.80 -11.13
N GLN A 266 -31.81 -21.09 -10.86
CA GLN A 266 -32.51 -22.16 -11.60
C GLN A 266 -34.00 -22.23 -11.25
N ASP A 267 -34.41 -21.74 -10.08
CA ASP A 267 -35.79 -21.82 -9.57
C ASP A 267 -36.64 -20.58 -9.92
N LYS A 268 -36.12 -19.63 -10.72
CA LYS A 268 -36.81 -18.38 -11.10
C LYS A 268 -37.97 -18.56 -12.09
N THR A 269 -38.39 -19.79 -12.40
CA THR A 269 -39.60 -19.99 -13.21
C THR A 269 -40.86 -19.87 -12.34
N LEU A 270 -41.62 -18.79 -12.55
CA LEU A 270 -42.92 -18.61 -11.92
C LEU A 270 -43.81 -19.84 -12.20
N PRO A 271 -44.60 -20.32 -11.21
CA PRO A 271 -45.51 -21.44 -11.44
C PRO A 271 -46.47 -21.09 -12.57
N LYS A 272 -46.52 -21.94 -13.61
CA LYS A 272 -47.42 -21.78 -14.76
C LYS A 272 -48.86 -21.86 -14.27
N LEU A 273 -49.51 -20.71 -14.15
CA LEU A 273 -50.94 -20.63 -13.89
C LEU A 273 -51.71 -21.11 -15.12
N THR A 274 -52.24 -22.33 -15.07
CA THR A 274 -53.17 -22.82 -16.09
C THR A 274 -54.49 -22.07 -15.93
N LEU A 275 -54.74 -21.07 -16.77
CA LEU A 275 -56.05 -20.46 -16.90
C LEU A 275 -57.01 -21.49 -17.50
N LYS A 276 -57.74 -22.22 -16.64
CA LYS A 276 -58.90 -23.01 -17.08
C LYS A 276 -60.01 -22.02 -17.44
N ASN A 277 -60.18 -21.78 -18.74
CA ASN A 277 -61.34 -21.09 -19.29
C ASN A 277 -62.58 -21.98 -19.08
N PRO A 278 -63.60 -21.58 -18.30
CA PRO A 278 -64.89 -22.26 -18.36
C PRO A 278 -65.56 -21.85 -19.68
N SER A 279 -65.67 -22.81 -20.59
CA SER A 279 -66.43 -22.68 -21.84
C SER A 279 -67.84 -22.15 -21.52
N ARG A 280 -68.17 -20.95 -22.02
CA ARG A 280 -69.55 -20.47 -22.10
C ARG A 280 -70.32 -21.44 -23.00
N LYS A 281 -71.20 -22.25 -22.42
CA LYS A 281 -72.33 -22.82 -23.15
C LYS A 281 -73.41 -21.74 -23.20
N LEU A 282 -73.70 -21.25 -24.41
CA LEU A 282 -75.05 -20.83 -24.81
C LEU A 282 -75.55 -21.87 -25.80
#